data_AF-A0A2W4RGU3-F1
#
_entry.id   AF-A0A2W4RGU3-F1
#
_cell.length_a   1.000
_cell.length_b   1.000
_cell.length_c   1.000
_cell.angle_alpha   90.00
_cell.angle_beta   90.00
_cell.angle_gamma   90.00
#
_symmetry.space_group_name_H-M   'P 1'
#
loop_
_entity.id
_entity.type
_entity.pdbx_description
1 polymer ?
#
loop_
_entity_poly.entity_id
_entity_poly.type
_entity_poly.pdbx_seq_one_letter_code
_entity_poly.pdbx_strand_id
1 'polypeptide(L)' 'MGIVNVTPDSFSDGGARFDADRAAADALRMVEQGADLLDIGGESTRPGAG' A
#
# COMPACT_ATOMS: atom_id res chain seq x y z
N MET A 1 7.14 -2.43 -10.83
CA MET A 1 7.24 -2.15 -9.37
C MET A 1 5.93 -1.55 -8.90
N GLY A 2 5.28 -2.15 -7.90
CA GLY A 2 4.03 -1.68 -7.27
C GLY A 2 4.28 -1.22 -5.84
N ILE A 3 3.50 -0.24 -5.36
CA ILE A 3 3.65 0.34 -4.02
C ILE A 3 2.38 0.04 -3.20
N VAL A 4 2.56 -0.51 -2.00
CA VAL A 4 1.50 -0.88 -1.06
C VAL A 4 1.73 -0.15 0.26
N ASN A 5 1.08 1.01 0.42
CA ASN A 5 1.10 1.76 1.68
C ASN A 5 0.03 1.20 2.62
N VAL A 6 0.45 0.61 3.73
CA VAL A 6 -0.40 0.01 4.77
C VAL A 6 -0.44 0.99 5.95
N THR A 7 -0.91 2.23 5.69
CA THR A 7 -1.01 3.27 6.72
C THR A 7 -2.46 3.75 6.86
N PRO A 8 -2.93 4.05 8.08
CA PRO A 8 -4.29 4.52 8.30
C PRO A 8 -4.54 5.91 7.69
N ASP A 9 -3.48 6.66 7.40
CA ASP A 9 -3.48 8.00 6.83
C ASP A 9 -3.11 8.03 5.33
N SER A 10 -3.09 6.87 4.67
CA SER A 10 -2.69 6.75 3.27
C SER A 10 -3.58 7.62 2.37
N PHE A 11 -2.96 8.61 1.73
CA PHE A 11 -3.64 9.58 0.85
C PHE A 11 -4.21 8.92 -0.42
N SER A 12 -3.58 7.85 -0.91
CA SER A 12 -3.92 7.23 -2.19
C SER A 12 -5.12 6.27 -2.13
N ASP A 13 -5.40 5.69 -0.97
CA ASP A 13 -6.47 4.69 -0.78
C ASP A 13 -7.39 4.98 0.41
N GLY A 14 -7.20 6.13 1.08
CA GLY A 14 -7.98 6.54 2.25
C GLY A 14 -7.79 5.61 3.46
N GLY A 15 -6.67 4.90 3.55
CA GLY A 15 -6.39 3.94 4.62
C GLY A 15 -7.06 2.57 4.43
N ALA A 16 -7.67 2.30 3.27
CA ALA A 16 -8.32 1.01 2.99
C ALA A 16 -7.36 -0.19 3.08
N ARG A 17 -6.06 0.06 2.91
CA ARG A 17 -4.99 -0.93 3.04
C ARG A 17 -4.45 -1.08 4.45
N PHE A 18 -4.97 -0.36 5.45
CA PHE A 18 -4.67 -0.64 6.85
C PHE A 18 -5.27 -2.00 7.31
N ASP A 19 -6.21 -2.52 6.52
CA ASP A 19 -6.62 -3.92 6.57
C ASP A 19 -5.64 -4.81 5.78
N ALA A 20 -5.07 -5.82 6.45
CA ALA A 20 -4.03 -6.66 5.88
C ALA A 20 -4.52 -7.50 4.68
N ASP A 21 -5.76 -7.98 4.71
CA ASP A 21 -6.33 -8.79 3.64
C ASP A 21 -6.52 -7.95 2.36
N ARG A 22 -6.98 -6.70 2.51
CA ARG A 22 -7.07 -5.74 1.41
C ARG A 22 -5.70 -5.37 0.85
N ALA A 23 -4.71 -5.14 1.70
CA ALA A 23 -3.35 -4.85 1.25
C ALA A 23 -2.77 -6.03 0.43
N ALA A 24 -2.99 -7.26 0.89
CA ALA A 24 -2.55 -8.47 0.19
C ALA A 24 -3.27 -8.66 -1.16
N ALA A 25 -4.59 -8.46 -1.20
CA ALA A 25 -5.35 -8.56 -2.45
C ALA A 25 -4.87 -7.53 -3.50
N ASP A 26 -4.58 -6.31 -3.07
CA ASP A 26 -4.05 -5.26 -3.95
C ASP A 26 -2.64 -5.58 -4.45
N ALA A 27 -1.78 -6.12 -3.59
CA ALA A 27 -0.44 -6.56 -3.94
C ALA A 27 -0.48 -7.66 -5.02
N LEU A 28 -1.34 -8.67 -4.84
CA LEU A 28 -1.51 -9.76 -5.82
C LEU A 28 -1.98 -9.22 -7.17
N ARG A 29 -2.93 -8.29 -7.16
CA ARG A 29 -3.43 -7.65 -8.38
C ARG A 29 -2.35 -6.82 -9.09
N MET A 30 -1.41 -6.22 -8.36
CA MET A 30 -0.25 -5.55 -8.95
C MET A 30 0.69 -6.55 -9.64
N VAL A 31 0.90 -7.73 -9.04
CA VAL A 31 1.69 -8.81 -9.66
C VAL A 31 1.02 -9.30 -10.95
N GLU A 32 -0.31 -9.50 -10.96
CA GLU A 32 -1.08 -9.86 -12.15
C GLU A 32 -0.96 -8.82 -13.27
N GLN A 33 -0.80 -7.55 -12.91
CA GLN A 33 -0.58 -6.44 -13.84
C GLN A 33 0.88 -6.31 -14.32
N GLY A 34 1.77 -7.21 -13.89
CA GLY A 34 3.17 -7.26 -14.32
C GLY A 34 4.14 -6.53 -13.39
N ALA A 35 3.80 -6.34 -12.11
CA ALA A 35 4.77 -5.83 -11.15
C ALA A 35 5.77 -6.92 -10.74
N ASP A 36 7.03 -6.77 -11.14
CA ASP A 36 8.13 -7.68 -10.73
C ASP A 36 8.61 -7.46 -9.29
N LEU A 37 8.28 -6.29 -8.71
CA LEU A 37 8.70 -5.86 -7.38
C LEU A 37 7.54 -5.17 -6.67
N LEU A 38 7.46 -5.38 -5.37
CA LEU A 38 6.52 -4.71 -4.48
C LEU A 38 7.29 -3.97 -3.38
N ASP A 39 6.94 -2.72 -3.16
CA ASP A 39 7.43 -1.88 -2.07
C ASP A 39 6.30 -1.68 -1.06
N ILE A 40 6.49 -2.18 0.17
CA ILE A 40 5.45 -2.22 1.21
C ILE A 40 5.88 -1.32 2.37
N GLY A 41 5.11 -0.26 2.62
CA GLY A 41 5.38 0.72 3.66
C GLY A 41 4.30 0.75 4.74
N GLY A 42 4.66 0.52 6.00
CA GLY A 42 3.75 0.62 7.15
C GLY A 42 3.81 1.95 7.91
N GLU A 43 4.70 2.85 7.50
CA GLU A 43 4.87 4.18 8.09
C GLU A 43 5.00 5.21 6.97
N SER A 44 4.28 6.32 7.13
CA SER A 44 4.28 7.41 6.17
C SER A 44 5.37 8.42 6.52
N THR A 45 6.28 8.68 5.58
CA THR A 45 7.32 9.72 5.72
C THR A 45 6.87 11.08 5.18
N ARG A 46 5.58 11.22 4.81
CA ARG A 46 5.05 12.47 4.26
C ARG A 46 5.03 13.55 5.35
N PRO A 47 5.22 14.84 5.00
CA PRO A 47 5.06 15.93 5.95
C PRO A 47 3.68 15.90 6.60
N GLY A 48 3.64 15.89 7.93
CA GLY A 48 2.38 15.87 8.71
C GLY A 48 1.73 14.49 8.86
N ALA A 49 2.41 13.38 8.55
CA ALA A 49 2.02 12.08 9.07
C ALA A 49 2.37 12.03 10.57
N GLY A 50 1.33 12.05 11.41
CA GLY A 50 1.41 12.01 12.86
C GLY A 50 0.01 11.88 13.44
#